data_AF-A0A445DLZ3-F1
#
_entry.id   AF-A0A445DLZ3-F1
#
_cell.length_a   1.000
_cell.length_b   1.000
_cell.length_c   1.000
_cell.angle_alpha   90.00
_cell.angle_beta   90.00
_cell.angle_gamma   90.00
#
_symmetry.space_group_name_H-M   'P 1'
#
loop_
_entity.id
_entity.type
_entity.pdbx_description
1 polymer ?
#
loop_
_entity_poly.entity_id
_entity_poly.type
_entity_poly.pdbx_seq_one_letter_code
_entity_poly.pdbx_strand_id
1 'polypeptide(L)'
;MVGMKKVSVHMRKGAKTGERKKGKGRYDEVDNDEDHVLPQRAFAPFRAPMTTFSCLMQHLEHKNFVTYLYQVLNCLKKGLTKEKQLASQALGLMAITAFETDNAEEIYVYTISLVTELVQTPNKSLEPCGFIALIECLTIVTSFCASNSKQIQEVMQALKNQAYAANLSKLIYAWLFLLTKVDSWEIIYGHWQGAICQFLSLLKEDATCVVAGEALALIFDCDKIDKFFVKTEELLLESYDGLRKYIKDIILKQLESTSLEAKTALPLKQMFNNAARAYWDVLMYFKEDKCPKYYERFDGQKLILSSWSSIIQLKFLKNFLGEENFSNYMLGNKVIQQLFTFIPYHEEEDTPCLYEPTLEKVEARVYIPGTREKDPELLTKSEIKKEREQIKSIIDRSKTKLMNKRRIFAEERKGKVYCNEVEYNTNN
;
A
#
# COMPACT_ATOMS: atom_id res chain seq x y z
N MET A 1 -53.75 -8.64 -21.85
CA MET A 1 -53.70 -7.26 -22.37
C MET A 1 -54.68 -6.41 -21.57
N VAL A 2 -54.14 -5.51 -20.76
CA VAL A 2 -54.34 -4.05 -20.84
C VAL A 2 -55.67 -3.56 -20.25
N GLY A 3 -55.56 -2.99 -19.05
CA GLY A 3 -56.41 -1.91 -18.57
C GLY A 3 -55.51 -0.75 -18.15
N MET A 4 -55.40 0.27 -18.99
CA MET A 4 -54.63 1.50 -18.74
C MET A 4 -55.51 2.63 -18.20
N LYS A 5 -54.96 3.35 -17.21
CA LYS A 5 -55.02 4.80 -16.92
C LYS A 5 -56.38 5.55 -17.02
N LYS A 6 -56.68 6.29 -15.96
CA LYS A 6 -56.68 7.77 -16.00
C LYS A 6 -56.61 8.41 -14.61
N VAL A 7 -55.75 9.41 -14.51
CA VAL A 7 -55.62 10.39 -13.41
C VAL A 7 -56.60 11.53 -13.66
N SER A 8 -57.16 12.10 -12.61
CA SER A 8 -57.61 13.50 -12.62
C SER A 8 -57.40 14.14 -11.25
N VAL A 9 -56.77 15.32 -11.29
CA VAL A 9 -56.44 16.21 -10.18
C VAL A 9 -57.48 17.33 -10.17
N HIS A 10 -57.94 17.77 -8.99
CA HIS A 10 -58.03 19.16 -8.54
C HIS A 10 -59.05 19.30 -7.39
N MET A 11 -58.64 19.93 -6.29
CA MET A 11 -59.28 21.14 -5.74
C MET A 11 -58.52 21.66 -4.51
N ARG A 12 -58.33 22.98 -4.49
CA ARG A 12 -57.64 23.82 -3.50
C ARG A 12 -58.54 24.15 -2.29
N LYS A 13 -57.95 24.48 -1.14
CA LYS A 13 -58.05 25.76 -0.38
C LYS A 13 -58.05 25.60 1.16
N GLY A 14 -57.43 26.59 1.83
CA GLY A 14 -57.73 27.06 3.21
C GLY A 14 -56.62 26.77 4.24
N ALA A 15 -55.69 27.71 4.50
CA ALA A 15 -55.73 28.76 5.55
C ALA A 15 -55.55 28.19 6.99
N LYS A 16 -54.39 28.41 7.65
CA LYS A 16 -54.12 29.42 8.71
C LYS A 16 -55.16 29.34 9.86
N THR A 17 -54.84 29.10 11.13
CA THR A 17 -53.96 29.81 12.09
C THR A 17 -54.24 29.19 13.47
N GLY A 18 -53.32 29.29 14.46
CA GLY A 18 -53.72 29.09 15.87
C GLY A 18 -52.57 28.83 16.84
N GLU A 19 -52.39 29.75 17.76
CA GLU A 19 -51.25 29.92 18.66
C GLU A 19 -51.22 29.02 19.92
N ARG A 20 -49.99 28.89 20.43
CA ARG A 20 -49.51 28.63 21.81
C ARG A 20 -50.53 28.72 22.97
N LYS A 21 -50.41 27.78 23.93
CA LYS A 21 -50.39 28.08 25.38
C LYS A 21 -49.41 27.20 26.16
N LYS A 22 -48.68 27.85 27.08
CA LYS A 22 -47.76 27.33 28.10
C LYS A 22 -48.50 27.02 29.42
N GLY A 23 -47.90 26.17 30.26
CA GLY A 23 -48.12 26.05 31.73
C GLY A 23 -47.98 24.58 32.16
N LYS A 24 -46.83 24.10 32.67
CA LYS A 24 -46.15 24.30 33.97
C LYS A 24 -46.96 23.75 35.17
N GLY A 25 -46.51 22.61 35.72
CA GLY A 25 -46.95 22.03 36.98
C GLY A 25 -46.06 20.85 37.37
N ARG A 26 -45.46 20.92 38.55
CA ARG A 26 -44.36 20.12 39.14
C ARG A 26 -44.96 19.08 40.09
N TYR A 27 -44.44 17.84 40.11
CA TYR A 27 -44.39 16.97 41.30
C TYR A 27 -43.19 16.01 41.17
N ASP A 28 -42.22 16.27 42.04
CA ASP A 28 -41.40 15.39 42.89
C ASP A 28 -40.70 14.11 42.37
N GLU A 29 -39.45 14.03 42.81
CA GLU A 29 -38.36 13.08 42.58
C GLU A 29 -38.68 11.62 42.96
N VAL A 30 -38.20 10.66 42.16
CA VAL A 30 -37.42 9.51 42.64
C VAL A 30 -36.39 9.14 41.56
N ASP A 31 -35.14 9.10 41.98
CA ASP A 31 -33.93 8.77 41.22
C ASP A 31 -34.02 7.47 40.40
N ASN A 32 -33.54 7.56 39.16
CA ASN A 32 -32.90 6.48 38.42
C ASN A 32 -31.87 7.12 37.48
N ASP A 33 -30.78 7.62 38.06
CA ASP A 33 -29.60 8.08 37.35
C ASP A 33 -28.80 6.87 36.84
N GLU A 34 -29.13 6.37 35.65
CA GLU A 34 -28.19 5.69 34.74
C GLU A 34 -28.56 6.00 33.28
N ASP A 35 -28.64 7.28 32.94
CA ASP A 35 -28.68 7.73 31.55
C ASP A 35 -27.78 8.96 31.37
N HIS A 36 -26.47 8.73 31.44
CA HIS A 36 -25.52 9.69 30.87
C HIS A 36 -25.58 9.59 29.34
N VAL A 37 -26.57 10.29 28.80
CA VAL A 37 -26.60 10.81 27.44
C VAL A 37 -25.30 11.58 27.21
N LEU A 38 -24.32 10.94 26.57
CA LEU A 38 -23.18 11.66 26.01
C LEU A 38 -23.74 12.63 24.95
N PRO A 39 -23.45 13.93 25.05
CA PRO A 39 -24.08 14.91 24.19
C PRO A 39 -23.62 14.73 22.75
N GLN A 40 -24.56 14.84 21.82
CA GLN A 40 -24.39 14.87 20.35
C GLN A 40 -23.37 15.94 19.84
N ARG A 41 -22.73 16.70 20.74
CA ARG A 41 -21.64 17.65 20.45
C ARG A 41 -20.24 17.02 20.49
N ALA A 42 -20.05 15.79 20.96
CA ALA A 42 -18.77 15.08 20.89
C ALA A 42 -18.37 14.68 19.44
N PHE A 43 -19.27 14.85 18.47
CA PHE A 43 -19.11 14.41 17.09
C PHE A 43 -18.56 15.49 16.13
N ALA A 44 -18.23 16.68 16.64
CA ALA A 44 -17.61 17.74 15.82
C ALA A 44 -16.23 17.36 15.21
N PRO A 45 -15.35 16.57 15.87
CA PRO A 45 -14.02 16.28 15.32
C PRO A 45 -14.04 15.37 14.08
N PHE A 46 -15.04 14.49 13.96
CA PHE A 46 -15.14 13.53 12.84
C PHE A 46 -15.70 14.13 11.54
N ARG A 47 -16.15 15.40 11.55
CA ARG A 47 -16.64 16.09 10.35
C ARG A 47 -15.54 16.71 9.50
N ALA A 48 -14.34 16.88 10.06
CA ALA A 48 -13.16 17.11 9.25
C ALA A 48 -12.65 15.74 8.78
N PRO A 49 -12.43 15.53 7.47
CA PRO A 49 -11.76 14.32 7.05
C PRO A 49 -10.38 14.32 7.73
N MET A 50 -10.10 13.29 8.50
CA MET A 50 -8.75 12.97 8.99
C MET A 50 -7.92 12.52 7.79
N THR A 51 -7.68 13.44 6.84
CA THR A 51 -6.95 13.21 5.60
C THR A 51 -5.45 13.33 5.77
N THR A 52 -4.97 13.76 6.94
CA THR A 52 -3.54 14.04 7.13
C THR A 52 -2.96 13.32 8.35
N PHE A 53 -1.88 12.59 8.09
CA PHE A 53 -0.98 11.98 9.08
C PHE A 53 -0.58 12.95 10.20
N SER A 54 -0.36 14.23 9.86
CA SER A 54 0.01 15.29 10.81
C SER A 54 -1.06 15.54 11.88
N CYS A 55 -2.35 15.52 11.51
CA CYS A 55 -3.43 15.71 12.47
C CYS A 55 -3.55 14.52 13.43
N LEU A 56 -3.34 13.30 12.92
CA LEU A 56 -3.38 12.07 13.69
C LEU A 56 -2.20 11.97 14.67
N MET A 57 -0.98 12.29 14.21
CA MET A 57 0.22 12.37 15.06
C MET A 57 0.04 13.37 16.21
N GLN A 58 -0.49 14.56 15.93
CA GLN A 58 -0.74 15.57 16.96
C GLN A 58 -1.73 15.09 18.05
N HIS A 59 -2.73 14.28 17.67
CA HIS A 59 -3.69 13.70 18.63
C HIS A 59 -3.10 12.52 19.43
N LEU A 60 -2.19 11.75 18.84
CA LEU A 60 -1.50 10.64 19.51
C LEU A 60 -0.42 11.11 20.50
N GLU A 61 0.21 12.26 20.23
CA GLU A 61 1.17 12.89 21.15
C GLU A 61 0.50 13.48 22.40
N HIS A 62 -0.78 13.80 22.34
CA HIS A 62 -1.55 14.22 23.51
C HIS A 62 -1.97 13.00 24.34
N LYS A 63 -1.96 13.14 25.68
CA LYS A 63 -2.21 12.09 26.72
C LYS A 63 -3.58 11.36 26.66
N ASN A 64 -4.28 11.38 25.52
CA ASN A 64 -5.64 10.87 25.33
C ASN A 64 -5.70 9.69 24.35
N PHE A 65 -4.58 9.01 24.08
CA PHE A 65 -4.50 7.84 23.19
C PHE A 65 -5.64 6.83 23.43
N VAL A 66 -5.77 6.37 24.67
CA VAL A 66 -6.77 5.39 25.10
C VAL A 66 -8.19 5.89 24.82
N THR A 67 -8.49 7.14 25.20
CA THR A 67 -9.79 7.77 24.96
C THR A 67 -10.14 7.81 23.47
N TYR A 68 -9.15 8.14 22.63
CA TYR A 68 -9.35 8.20 21.18
C TYR A 68 -9.55 6.79 20.58
N LEU A 69 -8.77 5.80 21.01
CA LEU A 69 -8.94 4.40 20.62
C LEU A 69 -10.36 3.91 20.94
N TYR A 70 -10.85 4.14 22.16
CA TYR A 70 -12.21 3.77 22.55
C TYR A 70 -13.29 4.49 21.73
N GLN A 71 -13.08 5.75 21.37
CA GLN A 71 -14.02 6.47 20.49
C GLN A 71 -14.08 5.85 19.09
N VAL A 72 -12.93 5.53 18.50
CA VAL A 72 -12.83 4.87 17.19
C VAL A 72 -13.50 3.49 17.22
N LEU A 73 -13.25 2.69 18.26
CA LEU A 73 -13.88 1.38 18.44
C LEU A 73 -15.40 1.48 18.63
N ASN A 74 -15.89 2.51 19.34
CA ASN A 74 -17.31 2.76 19.49
C ASN A 74 -17.96 3.13 18.14
N CYS A 75 -17.29 3.90 17.29
CA CYS A 75 -17.73 4.19 15.93
C CYS A 75 -17.78 2.91 15.06
N LEU A 76 -16.82 1.99 15.19
CA LEU A 76 -16.88 0.69 14.50
C LEU A 76 -18.08 -0.16 14.94
N LYS A 77 -18.35 -0.18 16.24
CA LYS A 77 -19.44 -0.96 16.83
C LYS A 77 -20.81 -0.42 16.44
N LYS A 78 -21.05 0.88 16.67
CA LYS A 78 -22.38 1.51 16.60
C LYS A 78 -22.60 2.45 15.41
N GLY A 79 -21.53 2.86 14.73
CA GLY A 79 -21.60 3.88 13.68
C GLY A 79 -22.27 3.41 12.39
N LEU A 80 -22.62 4.37 11.55
CA LEU A 80 -23.10 4.13 10.18
C LEU A 80 -21.96 3.65 9.27
N THR A 81 -22.27 3.10 8.10
CA THR A 81 -21.26 2.56 7.16
C THR A 81 -20.08 3.51 6.92
N LYS A 82 -20.34 4.79 6.66
CA LYS A 82 -19.28 5.80 6.45
C LYS A 82 -18.43 6.04 7.70
N GLU A 83 -19.04 6.06 8.87
CA GLU A 83 -18.32 6.20 10.14
C GLU A 83 -17.47 4.97 10.42
N LYS A 84 -17.98 3.76 10.13
CA LYS A 84 -17.22 2.52 10.23
C LYS A 84 -16.01 2.52 9.29
N GLN A 85 -16.16 3.03 8.08
CA GLN A 85 -15.04 3.16 7.13
C GLN A 85 -13.95 4.10 7.64
N LEU A 86 -14.34 5.32 8.05
CA LEU A 86 -13.40 6.30 8.58
C LEU A 86 -12.74 5.82 9.87
N ALA A 87 -13.50 5.17 10.75
CA ALA A 87 -12.97 4.58 11.97
C ALA A 87 -12.01 3.42 11.67
N SER A 88 -12.31 2.57 10.68
CA SER A 88 -11.42 1.50 10.22
C SER A 88 -10.09 2.06 9.71
N GLN A 89 -10.16 3.11 8.90
CA GLN A 89 -8.97 3.78 8.37
C GLN A 89 -8.16 4.45 9.48
N ALA A 90 -8.80 5.19 10.39
CA ALA A 90 -8.15 5.83 11.53
C ALA A 90 -7.45 4.80 12.44
N LEU A 91 -8.06 3.63 12.64
CA LEU A 91 -7.50 2.54 13.45
C LEU A 91 -6.28 1.90 12.79
N GLY A 92 -6.32 1.65 11.48
CA GLY A 92 -5.14 1.17 10.75
C GLY A 92 -4.01 2.21 10.70
N LEU A 93 -4.33 3.50 10.60
CA LEU A 93 -3.33 4.57 10.71
C LEU A 93 -2.71 4.64 12.11
N MET A 94 -3.51 4.48 13.16
CA MET A 94 -3.02 4.34 14.54
C MET A 94 -2.06 3.17 14.71
N ALA A 95 -2.36 2.01 14.08
CA ALA A 95 -1.48 0.85 14.15
C ALA A 95 -0.12 1.10 13.49
N ILE A 96 -0.10 1.80 12.34
CA ILE A 96 1.16 2.15 11.65
C ILE A 96 1.99 3.14 12.47
N THR A 97 1.36 4.11 13.13
CA THR A 97 2.07 5.12 13.93
C THR A 97 2.53 4.60 15.29
N ALA A 98 1.74 3.75 15.94
CA ALA A 98 2.02 3.23 17.27
C ALA A 98 2.90 1.96 17.25
N PHE A 99 3.35 1.48 16.08
CA PHE A 99 4.08 0.22 15.90
C PHE A 99 5.25 0.03 16.89
N GLU A 100 6.07 1.06 17.10
CA GLU A 100 7.25 1.00 17.99
C GLU A 100 6.94 1.49 19.43
N THR A 101 5.67 1.64 19.78
CA THR A 101 5.24 2.17 21.08
C THR A 101 4.55 1.11 21.93
N ASP A 102 4.53 1.31 23.25
CA ASP A 102 3.83 0.43 24.20
C ASP A 102 2.32 0.33 23.93
N ASN A 103 1.76 1.22 23.10
CA ASN A 103 0.34 1.23 22.74
C ASN A 103 -0.03 0.17 21.69
N ALA A 104 0.93 -0.42 20.98
CA ALA A 104 0.66 -1.37 19.89
C ALA A 104 -0.16 -2.58 20.38
N GLU A 105 0.25 -3.19 21.50
CA GLU A 105 -0.45 -4.35 22.08
C GLU A 105 -1.89 -3.99 22.46
N GLU A 106 -2.10 -2.80 23.04
CA GLU A 106 -3.42 -2.32 23.41
C GLU A 106 -4.34 -2.16 22.18
N ILE A 107 -3.81 -1.58 21.09
CA ILE A 107 -4.53 -1.48 19.81
C ILE A 107 -4.93 -2.87 19.33
N TYR A 108 -3.98 -3.82 19.34
CA TYR A 108 -4.23 -5.17 18.85
C TYR A 108 -5.35 -5.85 19.64
N VAL A 109 -5.23 -5.92 20.97
CA VAL A 109 -6.17 -6.66 21.83
C VAL A 109 -7.62 -6.16 21.67
N TYR A 110 -7.81 -4.84 21.71
CA TYR A 110 -9.16 -4.27 21.61
C TYR A 110 -9.73 -4.32 20.18
N THR A 111 -8.87 -4.26 19.16
CA THR A 111 -9.31 -4.25 17.77
C THR A 111 -9.67 -5.63 17.25
N ILE A 112 -8.80 -6.62 17.49
CA ILE A 112 -8.92 -7.93 16.85
C ILE A 112 -10.22 -8.61 17.21
N SER A 113 -10.60 -8.61 18.49
CA SER A 113 -11.86 -9.25 18.94
C SER A 113 -13.07 -8.62 18.25
N LEU A 114 -13.17 -7.29 18.26
CA LEU A 114 -14.30 -6.56 17.68
C LEU A 114 -14.36 -6.69 16.17
N VAL A 115 -13.24 -6.45 15.47
CA VAL A 115 -13.23 -6.42 14.00
C VAL A 115 -13.37 -7.83 13.43
N THR A 116 -12.77 -8.85 14.07
CA THR A 116 -12.95 -10.25 13.65
C THR A 116 -14.42 -10.67 13.77
N GLU A 117 -15.10 -10.32 14.87
CA GLU A 117 -16.53 -10.58 15.05
C GLU A 117 -17.36 -9.90 13.94
N LEU A 118 -17.06 -8.62 13.63
CA LEU A 118 -17.76 -7.86 12.60
C LEU A 118 -17.52 -8.40 11.17
N VAL A 119 -16.33 -8.95 10.90
CA VAL A 119 -15.98 -9.58 9.61
C VAL A 119 -16.62 -10.97 9.50
N GLN A 120 -16.72 -11.72 10.59
CA GLN A 120 -17.28 -13.07 10.59
C GLN A 120 -18.82 -13.09 10.61
N THR A 121 -19.45 -12.10 11.21
CA THR A 121 -20.91 -12.05 11.36
C THR A 121 -21.55 -11.50 10.08
N PRO A 122 -22.44 -12.26 9.41
CA PRO A 122 -23.09 -11.79 8.18
C PRO A 122 -24.01 -10.59 8.46
N ASN A 123 -23.53 -9.39 8.19
CA ASN A 123 -24.32 -8.17 8.35
C ASN A 123 -24.92 -7.75 7.02
N LYS A 124 -26.21 -8.07 6.81
CA LYS A 124 -26.96 -7.73 5.59
C LYS A 124 -27.05 -6.22 5.33
N SER A 125 -26.83 -5.38 6.34
CA SER A 125 -26.84 -3.91 6.23
C SER A 125 -25.46 -3.32 5.93
N LEU A 126 -24.39 -4.12 5.98
CA LEU A 126 -23.03 -3.62 5.73
C LEU A 126 -22.78 -3.57 4.23
N GLU A 127 -22.58 -2.36 3.71
CA GLU A 127 -22.23 -2.18 2.29
C GLU A 127 -20.85 -2.80 2.00
N PRO A 128 -20.59 -3.25 0.75
CA PRO A 128 -19.31 -3.85 0.35
C PRO A 128 -18.09 -3.01 0.72
N CYS A 129 -18.20 -1.69 0.60
CA CYS A 129 -17.15 -0.74 0.92
C CYS A 129 -16.85 -0.66 2.43
N GLY A 130 -17.85 -0.89 3.30
CA GLY A 130 -17.65 -1.00 4.74
C GLY A 130 -16.96 -2.31 5.12
N PHE A 131 -17.32 -3.41 4.45
CA PHE A 131 -16.67 -4.70 4.65
C PHE A 131 -15.19 -4.68 4.22
N ILE A 132 -14.88 -4.07 3.07
CA ILE A 132 -13.49 -3.90 2.61
C ILE A 132 -12.67 -3.10 3.64
N ALA A 133 -13.22 -2.02 4.18
CA ALA A 133 -12.52 -1.20 5.19
C ALA A 133 -12.23 -1.99 6.47
N LEU A 134 -13.16 -2.85 6.92
CA LEU A 134 -12.94 -3.73 8.08
C LEU A 134 -11.82 -4.76 7.82
N ILE A 135 -11.80 -5.36 6.63
CA ILE A 135 -10.73 -6.29 6.23
C ILE A 135 -9.38 -5.57 6.22
N GLU A 136 -9.31 -4.42 5.57
CA GLU A 136 -8.07 -3.64 5.47
C GLU A 136 -7.58 -3.21 6.86
N CYS A 137 -8.49 -2.75 7.73
CA CYS A 137 -8.19 -2.44 9.13
C CYS A 137 -7.67 -3.64 9.92
N LEU A 138 -8.39 -4.78 9.89
CA LEU A 138 -7.99 -6.01 10.55
C LEU A 138 -6.58 -6.43 10.12
N THR A 139 -6.31 -6.32 8.82
CA THR A 139 -5.05 -6.70 8.20
C THR A 139 -3.89 -5.79 8.63
N ILE A 140 -4.08 -4.46 8.57
CA ILE A 140 -3.05 -3.50 8.99
C ILE A 140 -2.77 -3.63 10.49
N VAL A 141 -3.81 -3.65 11.32
CA VAL A 141 -3.64 -3.75 12.77
C VAL A 141 -2.94 -5.07 13.14
N THR A 142 -3.28 -6.17 12.49
CA THR A 142 -2.59 -7.44 12.71
C THR A 142 -1.13 -7.38 12.26
N SER A 143 -0.86 -6.80 11.09
CA SER A 143 0.49 -6.75 10.53
C SER A 143 1.48 -5.89 11.34
N PHE A 144 0.99 -4.83 11.99
CA PHE A 144 1.84 -3.92 12.76
C PHE A 144 1.76 -4.24 14.26
N CYS A 145 0.60 -4.56 14.81
CA CYS A 145 0.45 -4.67 16.26
C CYS A 145 0.47 -6.10 16.82
N ALA A 146 0.44 -7.14 15.99
CA ALA A 146 0.51 -8.52 16.50
C ALA A 146 1.89 -8.81 17.09
N SER A 147 1.92 -9.49 18.25
CA SER A 147 3.15 -9.79 18.97
C SER A 147 3.89 -11.02 18.43
N ASN A 148 3.21 -11.88 17.67
CA ASN A 148 3.78 -13.13 17.15
C ASN A 148 3.07 -13.62 15.88
N SER A 149 3.71 -14.55 15.17
CA SER A 149 3.16 -15.15 13.94
C SER A 149 1.93 -16.03 14.16
N LYS A 150 1.73 -16.58 15.37
CA LYS A 150 0.52 -17.35 15.70
C LYS A 150 -0.72 -16.44 15.63
N GLN A 151 -0.65 -15.27 16.26
CA GLN A 151 -1.69 -14.24 16.21
C GLN A 151 -1.99 -13.80 14.76
N ILE A 152 -0.97 -13.63 13.92
CA ILE A 152 -1.14 -13.30 12.50
C ILE A 152 -1.90 -14.43 11.78
N GLN A 153 -1.50 -15.68 12.01
CA GLN A 153 -2.11 -16.86 11.37
C GLN A 153 -3.55 -17.11 11.82
N GLU A 154 -3.92 -16.79 13.06
CA GLU A 154 -5.31 -16.86 13.55
C GLU A 154 -6.22 -15.89 12.77
N VAL A 155 -5.76 -14.66 12.53
CA VAL A 155 -6.48 -13.67 11.73
C VAL A 155 -6.56 -14.09 10.27
N MET A 156 -5.47 -14.61 9.70
CA MET A 156 -5.49 -15.17 8.35
C MET A 156 -6.55 -16.29 8.21
N GLN A 157 -6.78 -17.08 9.26
CA GLN A 157 -7.75 -18.19 9.23
C GLN A 157 -9.17 -17.64 9.27
N ALA A 158 -9.40 -16.59 10.07
CA ALA A 158 -10.66 -15.85 10.07
C ALA A 158 -10.97 -15.27 8.68
N LEU A 159 -9.98 -14.70 7.99
CA LEU A 159 -10.15 -14.18 6.61
C LEU A 159 -10.43 -15.30 5.61
N LYS A 160 -9.74 -16.45 5.71
CA LYS A 160 -9.97 -17.63 4.85
C LYS A 160 -11.41 -18.14 4.96
N ASN A 161 -12.00 -18.13 6.16
CA ASN A 161 -13.38 -18.55 6.37
C ASN A 161 -14.41 -17.64 5.68
N GLN A 162 -14.00 -16.44 5.24
CA GLN A 162 -14.84 -15.51 4.47
C GLN A 162 -14.69 -15.66 2.95
N ALA A 163 -14.07 -16.74 2.46
CA ALA A 163 -13.78 -16.98 1.04
C ALA A 163 -15.01 -17.02 0.10
N TYR A 164 -16.23 -16.94 0.61
CA TYR A 164 -17.46 -16.84 -0.20
C TYR A 164 -18.01 -15.41 -0.31
N ALA A 165 -17.31 -14.40 0.22
CA ALA A 165 -17.73 -13.02 0.14
C ALA A 165 -17.57 -12.46 -1.28
N ALA A 166 -18.46 -11.55 -1.67
CA ALA A 166 -18.41 -10.85 -2.97
C ALA A 166 -17.11 -10.06 -3.23
N ASN A 167 -16.29 -9.85 -2.20
CA ASN A 167 -15.02 -9.12 -2.24
C ASN A 167 -13.80 -10.04 -2.14
N LEU A 168 -13.88 -11.22 -2.75
CA LEU A 168 -12.87 -12.28 -2.65
C LEU A 168 -11.45 -11.79 -2.98
N SER A 169 -11.27 -10.98 -4.03
CA SER A 169 -9.95 -10.43 -4.39
C SER A 169 -9.31 -9.60 -3.26
N LYS A 170 -10.11 -8.81 -2.53
CA LYS A 170 -9.64 -8.01 -1.40
C LYS A 170 -9.28 -8.88 -0.19
N LEU A 171 -10.06 -9.92 0.06
CA LEU A 171 -9.76 -10.92 1.09
C LEU A 171 -8.46 -11.67 0.81
N ILE A 172 -8.24 -12.09 -0.44
CA ILE A 172 -7.00 -12.78 -0.82
C ILE A 172 -5.80 -11.84 -0.69
N TYR A 173 -5.90 -10.58 -1.14
CA TYR A 173 -4.81 -9.62 -0.96
C TYR A 173 -4.50 -9.34 0.51
N ALA A 174 -5.51 -9.24 1.37
CA ALA A 174 -5.34 -9.11 2.80
C ALA A 174 -4.61 -10.32 3.40
N TRP A 175 -5.04 -11.53 3.02
CA TRP A 175 -4.39 -12.77 3.42
C TRP A 175 -2.92 -12.84 2.95
N LEU A 176 -2.64 -12.44 1.71
CA LEU A 176 -1.27 -12.39 1.17
C LEU A 176 -0.40 -11.41 1.92
N PHE A 177 -0.92 -10.22 2.21
CA PHE A 177 -0.20 -9.23 2.98
C PHE A 177 0.20 -9.76 4.36
N LEU A 178 -0.70 -10.44 5.08
CA LEU A 178 -0.37 -11.08 6.35
C LEU A 178 0.65 -12.21 6.19
N LEU A 179 0.55 -13.02 5.13
CA LEU A 179 1.55 -14.06 4.85
C LEU A 179 2.95 -13.47 4.68
N THR A 180 3.08 -12.26 4.10
CA THR A 180 4.39 -11.59 3.97
C THR A 180 5.05 -11.24 5.32
N LYS A 181 4.29 -11.28 6.42
CA LYS A 181 4.75 -11.01 7.79
C LYS A 181 5.01 -12.27 8.61
N VAL A 182 4.65 -13.43 8.09
CA VAL A 182 4.91 -14.72 8.74
C VAL A 182 6.19 -15.28 8.16
N ASP A 183 7.16 -15.52 9.02
CA ASP A 183 8.37 -16.22 8.62
C ASP A 183 8.03 -17.63 8.11
N SER A 184 8.69 -18.06 7.02
CA SER A 184 8.35 -19.33 6.35
C SER A 184 8.46 -20.56 7.25
N TRP A 185 9.39 -20.53 8.22
CA TRP A 185 9.59 -21.60 9.19
C TRP A 185 8.47 -21.65 10.24
N GLU A 186 7.85 -20.51 10.58
CA GLU A 186 6.78 -20.39 11.58
C GLU A 186 5.38 -20.70 11.06
N ILE A 187 5.22 -20.92 9.75
CA ILE A 187 3.93 -21.31 9.15
C ILE A 187 3.46 -22.62 9.80
N ILE A 188 2.28 -22.61 10.42
CA ILE A 188 1.72 -23.75 11.13
C ILE A 188 1.23 -24.79 10.13
N TYR A 189 1.67 -26.03 10.32
CA TYR A 189 1.27 -27.15 9.47
C TYR A 189 -0.23 -27.45 9.60
N GLY A 190 -0.88 -27.81 8.49
CA GLY A 190 -2.29 -28.23 8.49
C GLY A 190 -3.31 -27.10 8.42
N HIS A 191 -3.00 -25.89 8.93
CA HIS A 191 -3.93 -24.75 8.89
C HIS A 191 -4.24 -24.30 7.44
N TRP A 192 -3.25 -24.42 6.56
CA TRP A 192 -3.28 -23.88 5.20
C TRP A 192 -3.40 -24.94 4.11
N GLN A 193 -3.58 -26.21 4.49
CA GLN A 193 -3.77 -27.27 3.52
C GLN A 193 -4.97 -26.99 2.61
N GLY A 194 -4.76 -27.18 1.31
CA GLY A 194 -5.76 -26.95 0.27
C GLY A 194 -5.79 -25.52 -0.28
N ALA A 195 -4.98 -24.59 0.26
CA ALA A 195 -4.90 -23.22 -0.27
C ALA A 195 -4.43 -23.20 -1.73
N ILE A 196 -3.46 -24.04 -2.09
CA ILE A 196 -2.99 -24.16 -3.49
C ILE A 196 -4.11 -24.63 -4.41
N CYS A 197 -4.86 -25.66 -4.01
CA CYS A 197 -5.98 -26.16 -4.79
C CYS A 197 -7.07 -25.09 -4.98
N GLN A 198 -7.34 -24.30 -3.93
CA GLN A 198 -8.28 -23.20 -3.98
C GLN A 198 -7.81 -22.11 -4.96
N PHE A 199 -6.57 -21.65 -4.87
CA PHE A 199 -6.05 -20.64 -5.81
C PHE A 199 -5.94 -21.15 -7.24
N LEU A 200 -5.62 -22.44 -7.44
CA LEU A 200 -5.71 -23.07 -8.75
C LEU A 200 -7.14 -23.02 -9.29
N SER A 201 -8.17 -23.26 -8.48
CA SER A 201 -9.55 -23.13 -8.96
C SER A 201 -9.90 -21.69 -9.39
N LEU A 202 -9.46 -20.69 -8.62
CA LEU A 202 -9.66 -19.26 -8.91
C LEU A 202 -8.86 -18.77 -10.12
N LEU A 203 -7.79 -19.46 -10.50
CA LEU A 203 -7.01 -19.11 -11.68
C LEU A 203 -7.80 -19.26 -13.00
N LYS A 204 -8.90 -20.03 -12.99
CA LYS A 204 -9.85 -20.14 -14.12
C LYS A 204 -10.82 -18.96 -14.23
N GLU A 205 -10.96 -18.14 -13.20
CA GLU A 205 -11.93 -17.05 -13.16
C GLU A 205 -11.27 -15.72 -13.54
N ASP A 206 -11.79 -15.02 -14.55
CA ASP A 206 -11.18 -13.77 -15.06
C ASP A 206 -10.95 -12.69 -13.99
N ALA A 207 -11.89 -12.54 -13.04
CA ALA A 207 -11.84 -11.46 -12.05
C ALA A 207 -10.84 -11.71 -10.90
N THR A 208 -10.54 -12.97 -10.59
CA THR A 208 -9.68 -13.37 -9.46
C THR A 208 -8.34 -13.97 -9.92
N CYS A 209 -8.20 -14.27 -11.21
CA CYS A 209 -7.03 -14.92 -11.81
C CYS A 209 -5.70 -14.25 -11.43
N VAL A 210 -5.59 -12.92 -11.57
CA VAL A 210 -4.35 -12.19 -11.23
C VAL A 210 -3.99 -12.36 -9.76
N VAL A 211 -4.96 -12.22 -8.86
CA VAL A 211 -4.73 -12.29 -7.41
C VAL A 211 -4.40 -13.71 -6.98
N ALA A 212 -5.06 -14.71 -7.56
CA ALA A 212 -4.75 -16.11 -7.36
C ALA A 212 -3.34 -16.47 -7.86
N GLY A 213 -2.95 -15.90 -9.01
CA GLY A 213 -1.61 -16.05 -9.56
C GLY A 213 -0.52 -15.46 -8.65
N GLU A 214 -0.73 -14.23 -8.16
CA GLU A 214 0.17 -13.59 -7.18
C GLU A 214 0.22 -14.39 -5.87
N ALA A 215 -0.90 -14.99 -5.46
CA ALA A 215 -0.95 -15.84 -4.27
C ALA A 215 -0.09 -17.10 -4.41
N LEU A 216 -0.20 -17.79 -5.53
CA LEU A 216 0.62 -18.96 -5.84
C LEU A 216 2.09 -18.57 -5.93
N ALA A 217 2.40 -17.43 -6.55
CA ALA A 217 3.77 -16.95 -6.66
C ALA A 217 4.39 -16.66 -5.28
N LEU A 218 3.65 -16.02 -4.35
CA LEU A 218 4.12 -15.80 -2.99
C LEU A 218 4.34 -17.12 -2.23
N ILE A 219 3.45 -18.11 -2.36
CA ILE A 219 3.62 -19.43 -1.71
C ILE A 219 4.90 -20.12 -2.22
N PHE A 220 5.20 -20.00 -3.51
CA PHE A 220 6.43 -20.52 -4.10
C PHE A 220 7.68 -19.76 -3.65
N ASP A 221 7.56 -18.44 -3.40
CA ASP A 221 8.62 -17.59 -2.86
C ASP A 221 8.93 -17.93 -1.39
N CYS A 222 7.92 -18.33 -0.61
CA CYS A 222 8.09 -18.80 0.78
C CYS A 222 8.81 -20.16 0.89
N ASP A 223 8.91 -20.92 -0.21
CA ASP A 223 9.51 -22.25 -0.27
C ASP A 223 9.02 -23.24 0.80
N LYS A 224 7.70 -23.28 1.01
CA LYS A 224 7.00 -24.20 1.94
C LYS A 224 5.72 -24.78 1.36
N ILE A 225 5.79 -25.22 0.11
CA ILE A 225 4.63 -25.68 -0.67
C ILE A 225 3.88 -26.83 0.03
N ASP A 226 4.61 -27.69 0.72
CA ASP A 226 4.09 -28.83 1.48
C ASP A 226 3.16 -28.44 2.64
N LYS A 227 3.28 -27.21 3.17
CA LYS A 227 2.38 -26.69 4.21
C LYS A 227 1.03 -26.21 3.65
N PHE A 228 0.98 -25.88 2.36
CA PHE A 228 -0.21 -25.34 1.67
C PHE A 228 -0.92 -26.37 0.77
N PHE A 229 -0.24 -27.47 0.43
CA PHE A 229 -0.76 -28.53 -0.43
C PHE A 229 -1.33 -29.71 0.38
N VAL A 230 -2.41 -30.31 -0.11
CA VAL A 230 -2.92 -31.59 0.44
C VAL A 230 -2.17 -32.73 -0.24
N LYS A 231 -1.24 -33.37 0.48
CA LYS A 231 -0.52 -34.52 -0.06
C LYS A 231 -1.45 -35.72 -0.15
N THR A 232 -1.58 -36.30 -1.34
CA THR A 232 -2.17 -37.64 -1.53
C THR A 232 -1.12 -38.71 -1.23
N GLU A 233 -1.55 -39.95 -0.95
CA GLU A 233 -0.63 -41.05 -0.61
C GLU A 233 0.45 -41.28 -1.67
N GLU A 234 0.12 -41.14 -2.96
CA GLU A 234 1.05 -41.24 -4.08
C GLU A 234 2.13 -40.14 -4.06
N LEU A 235 1.76 -38.92 -3.65
CA LEU A 235 2.65 -37.76 -3.59
C LEU A 235 3.46 -37.69 -2.29
N LEU A 236 3.16 -38.55 -1.30
CA LEU A 236 3.98 -38.67 -0.08
C LEU A 236 5.35 -39.31 -0.36
N LEU A 237 5.45 -40.10 -1.44
CA LEU A 237 6.70 -40.74 -1.86
C LEU A 237 7.60 -39.84 -2.72
N GLU A 238 7.07 -38.73 -3.25
CA GLU A 238 7.86 -37.80 -4.06
C GLU A 238 8.77 -36.92 -3.19
N SER A 239 9.95 -36.57 -3.73
CA SER A 239 10.81 -35.56 -3.13
C SER A 239 10.11 -34.18 -3.14
N TYR A 240 10.52 -33.28 -2.25
CA TYR A 240 9.99 -31.91 -2.21
C TYR A 240 10.16 -31.19 -3.56
N ASP A 241 11.29 -31.39 -4.24
CA ASP A 241 11.54 -30.84 -5.58
C ASP A 241 10.60 -31.43 -6.64
N GLY A 242 10.29 -32.72 -6.53
CA GLY A 242 9.30 -33.40 -7.38
C GLY A 242 7.91 -32.76 -7.21
N LEU A 243 7.46 -32.61 -5.96
CA LEU A 243 6.18 -31.97 -5.63
C LEU A 243 6.13 -30.52 -6.13
N ARG A 244 7.20 -29.74 -5.89
CA ARG A 244 7.31 -28.35 -6.35
C ARG A 244 7.20 -28.26 -7.86
N LYS A 245 7.88 -29.15 -8.59
CA LYS A 245 7.83 -29.21 -10.06
C LYS A 245 6.45 -29.63 -10.56
N TYR A 246 5.83 -30.65 -9.97
CA TYR A 246 4.50 -31.11 -10.31
C TYR A 246 3.45 -29.98 -10.20
N ILE A 247 3.45 -29.26 -9.08
CA ILE A 247 2.52 -28.14 -8.86
C ILE A 247 2.81 -27.00 -9.82
N LYS A 248 4.09 -26.69 -10.06
CA LYS A 248 4.51 -25.66 -11.03
C LYS A 248 4.00 -25.96 -12.44
N ASP A 249 4.10 -27.21 -12.88
CA ASP A 249 3.65 -27.63 -14.21
C ASP A 249 2.12 -27.50 -14.35
N ILE A 250 1.36 -27.80 -13.30
CA ILE A 250 -0.10 -27.58 -13.28
C ILE A 250 -0.44 -26.09 -13.40
N ILE A 251 0.23 -25.24 -12.63
CA ILE A 251 0.02 -23.78 -12.65
C ILE A 251 0.32 -23.24 -14.06
N LEU A 252 1.46 -23.62 -14.64
CA LEU A 252 1.87 -23.19 -15.97
C LEU A 252 0.86 -23.59 -17.03
N LYS A 253 0.45 -24.87 -17.04
CA LYS A 253 -0.55 -25.37 -18.00
C LYS A 253 -1.84 -24.54 -17.93
N GLN A 254 -2.25 -24.18 -16.71
CA GLN A 254 -3.48 -23.42 -16.50
C GLN A 254 -3.34 -21.95 -16.93
N LEU A 255 -2.26 -21.27 -16.56
CA LEU A 255 -1.96 -19.90 -17.02
C LEU A 255 -1.82 -19.83 -18.55
N GLU A 256 -1.26 -20.85 -19.17
CA GLU A 256 -1.13 -20.89 -20.63
C GLU A 256 -2.49 -21.06 -21.31
N SER A 257 -3.37 -21.93 -20.80
CA SER A 257 -4.73 -22.07 -21.32
C SER A 257 -5.53 -20.76 -21.25
N THR A 258 -5.51 -20.07 -20.11
CA THR A 258 -6.21 -18.79 -19.93
C THR A 258 -5.62 -17.70 -20.84
N SER A 259 -4.30 -17.72 -21.09
CA SER A 259 -3.66 -16.78 -22.03
C SER A 259 -4.03 -17.05 -23.50
N LEU A 260 -4.27 -18.31 -23.86
CA LEU A 260 -4.61 -18.71 -25.24
C LEU A 260 -6.06 -18.35 -25.57
N GLU A 261 -6.97 -18.53 -24.60
CA GLU A 261 -8.36 -18.07 -24.68
C GLU A 261 -8.40 -16.55 -24.89
N ALA A 262 -7.59 -15.78 -24.15
CA ALA A 262 -7.46 -14.34 -24.32
C ALA A 262 -6.93 -13.88 -25.70
N LYS A 263 -6.20 -14.73 -26.43
CA LYS A 263 -5.71 -14.42 -27.80
C LYS A 263 -6.77 -14.56 -28.89
N THR A 264 -7.88 -15.26 -28.60
CA THR A 264 -9.00 -15.39 -29.55
C THR A 264 -9.94 -14.17 -29.53
N ALA A 265 -9.82 -13.30 -28.51
CA ALA A 265 -10.38 -11.95 -28.51
C ALA A 265 -9.35 -10.96 -29.10
N LEU A 266 -9.81 -10.07 -29.99
CA LEU A 266 -8.98 -9.17 -30.82
C LEU A 266 -7.76 -8.54 -30.10
N PRO A 267 -6.57 -8.51 -30.72
CA PRO A 267 -5.34 -8.19 -30.00
C PRO A 267 -4.88 -6.71 -30.07
N LEU A 268 -4.14 -6.32 -29.02
CA LEU A 268 -2.89 -5.52 -29.04
C LEU A 268 -2.85 -3.97 -29.03
N LYS A 269 -3.95 -3.23 -28.76
CA LYS A 269 -3.84 -1.76 -28.48
C LYS A 269 -4.30 -1.27 -27.11
N GLN A 270 -4.82 -2.14 -26.24
CA GLN A 270 -5.22 -1.78 -24.86
C GLN A 270 -4.49 -2.59 -23.77
N MET A 271 -3.47 -3.39 -24.12
CA MET A 271 -2.77 -4.31 -23.19
C MET A 271 -1.79 -3.64 -22.20
N PHE A 272 -1.95 -2.35 -21.92
CA PHE A 272 -1.21 -1.65 -20.87
C PHE A 272 -2.07 -1.32 -19.64
N ASN A 273 -3.11 -2.10 -19.37
CA ASN A 273 -3.77 -2.05 -18.07
C ASN A 273 -2.97 -2.86 -17.03
N ASN A 274 -2.91 -2.37 -15.80
CA ASN A 274 -2.10 -2.95 -14.72
C ASN A 274 -2.36 -4.46 -14.48
N ALA A 275 -3.59 -4.93 -14.69
CA ALA A 275 -3.97 -6.34 -14.54
C ALA A 275 -3.29 -7.25 -15.58
N ALA A 276 -3.19 -6.81 -16.85
CA ALA A 276 -2.53 -7.59 -17.89
C ALA A 276 -1.02 -7.71 -17.60
N ARG A 277 -0.40 -6.64 -17.11
CA ARG A 277 1.01 -6.66 -16.70
C ARG A 277 1.23 -7.62 -15.52
N ALA A 278 0.41 -7.54 -14.48
CA ALA A 278 0.51 -8.42 -13.31
C ALA A 278 0.34 -9.90 -13.69
N TYR A 279 -0.59 -10.20 -14.61
CA TYR A 279 -0.74 -11.54 -15.16
C TYR A 279 0.53 -12.03 -15.87
N TRP A 280 1.13 -11.20 -16.71
CA TRP A 280 2.39 -11.50 -17.39
C TRP A 280 3.54 -11.71 -16.40
N ASP A 281 3.63 -10.91 -15.34
CA ASP A 281 4.64 -11.05 -14.30
C ASP A 281 4.53 -12.42 -13.60
N VAL A 282 3.31 -12.86 -13.28
CA VAL A 282 3.06 -14.20 -12.71
C VAL A 282 3.44 -15.30 -13.71
N LEU A 283 3.01 -15.19 -14.96
CA LEU A 283 3.34 -16.17 -16.00
C LEU A 283 4.85 -16.30 -16.20
N MET A 284 5.57 -15.18 -16.23
CA MET A 284 7.03 -15.16 -16.39
C MET A 284 7.75 -15.70 -15.16
N TYR A 285 7.24 -15.43 -13.95
CA TYR A 285 7.78 -16.03 -12.73
C TYR A 285 7.79 -17.55 -12.80
N PHE A 286 6.66 -18.16 -13.16
CA PHE A 286 6.58 -19.61 -13.28
C PHE A 286 7.35 -20.16 -14.50
N LYS A 287 7.60 -19.38 -15.56
CA LYS A 287 8.40 -19.85 -16.69
C LYS A 287 9.90 -19.79 -16.44
N GLU A 288 10.37 -18.70 -15.84
CA GLU A 288 11.80 -18.40 -15.73
C GLU A 288 12.37 -18.55 -14.32
N ASP A 289 11.55 -18.84 -13.31
CA ASP A 289 11.91 -18.81 -11.89
C ASP A 289 12.52 -17.47 -11.44
N LYS A 290 12.11 -16.36 -12.09
CA LYS A 290 12.58 -15.01 -11.78
C LYS A 290 11.45 -14.15 -11.27
N CYS A 291 11.62 -13.62 -10.06
CA CYS A 291 10.70 -12.62 -9.53
C CYS A 291 10.71 -11.36 -10.42
N PRO A 292 9.53 -10.77 -10.71
CA PRO A 292 9.47 -9.49 -11.39
C PRO A 292 10.22 -8.42 -10.59
N LYS A 293 10.92 -7.53 -11.30
CA LYS A 293 11.52 -6.34 -10.69
C LYS A 293 10.55 -5.18 -10.79
N TYR A 294 10.05 -4.72 -9.65
CA TYR A 294 9.20 -3.54 -9.57
C TYR A 294 10.05 -2.31 -9.33
N TYR A 295 9.68 -1.20 -9.98
CA TYR A 295 10.40 0.07 -9.89
C TYR A 295 9.41 1.21 -9.74
N GLU A 296 9.61 2.03 -8.72
CA GLU A 296 8.85 3.26 -8.51
C GLU A 296 9.81 4.37 -8.05
N ARG A 297 9.47 5.63 -8.34
CA ARG A 297 10.29 6.76 -7.94
C ARG A 297 9.60 7.58 -6.86
N PHE A 298 10.32 7.84 -5.78
CA PHE A 298 9.91 8.72 -4.69
C PHE A 298 10.96 9.80 -4.55
N ASP A 299 10.56 11.06 -4.73
CA ASP A 299 11.42 12.24 -4.62
C ASP A 299 12.78 12.11 -5.36
N GLY A 300 12.72 11.71 -6.63
CA GLY A 300 13.91 11.51 -7.46
C GLY A 300 14.71 10.23 -7.17
N GLN A 301 14.49 9.57 -6.03
CA GLN A 301 15.05 8.26 -5.73
C GLN A 301 14.27 7.12 -6.35
N LYS A 302 14.93 5.99 -6.60
CA LYS A 302 14.32 4.80 -7.19
C LYS A 302 14.18 3.70 -6.13
N LEU A 303 12.94 3.35 -5.78
CA LEU A 303 12.64 2.12 -5.05
C LEU A 303 12.70 0.94 -6.02
N ILE A 304 13.48 -0.09 -5.67
CA ILE A 304 13.60 -1.32 -6.44
C ILE A 304 13.14 -2.47 -5.55
N LEU A 305 12.09 -3.18 -5.96
CA LEU A 305 11.63 -4.38 -5.26
C LEU A 305 11.87 -5.60 -6.14
N SER A 306 12.40 -6.66 -5.53
CA SER A 306 12.80 -7.89 -6.24
C SER A 306 12.23 -9.17 -5.64
N SER A 307 11.31 -9.08 -4.68
CA SER A 307 10.60 -10.22 -4.07
C SER A 307 9.10 -10.03 -4.18
N TRP A 308 8.35 -11.13 -4.22
CA TRP A 308 6.89 -11.08 -4.24
C TRP A 308 6.36 -10.50 -2.93
N SER A 309 6.99 -10.87 -1.81
CA SER A 309 6.68 -10.32 -0.48
C SER A 309 6.68 -8.79 -0.48
N SER A 310 7.77 -8.15 -0.91
CA SER A 310 7.86 -6.68 -0.89
C SER A 310 6.90 -6.02 -1.90
N ILE A 311 6.67 -6.63 -3.06
CA ILE A 311 5.73 -6.11 -4.07
C ILE A 311 4.29 -6.14 -3.52
N ILE A 312 3.89 -7.22 -2.86
CA ILE A 312 2.57 -7.36 -2.25
C ILE A 312 2.40 -6.37 -1.09
N GLN A 313 3.42 -6.22 -0.25
CA GLN A 313 3.43 -5.22 0.83
C GLN A 313 3.21 -3.80 0.31
N LEU A 314 3.93 -3.42 -0.75
CA LEU A 314 3.78 -2.12 -1.39
C LEU A 314 2.36 -1.91 -1.93
N LYS A 315 1.85 -2.87 -2.73
CA LYS A 315 0.51 -2.78 -3.32
C LYS A 315 -0.58 -2.64 -2.26
N PHE A 316 -0.49 -3.42 -1.18
CA PHE A 316 -1.48 -3.39 -0.11
C PHE A 316 -1.45 -2.05 0.65
N LEU A 317 -0.27 -1.61 1.08
CA LEU A 317 -0.12 -0.35 1.81
C LEU A 317 -0.50 0.87 0.96
N LYS A 318 -0.12 0.88 -0.33
CA LYS A 318 -0.48 1.96 -1.25
C LYS A 318 -2.00 2.03 -1.47
N ASN A 319 -2.68 0.88 -1.56
CA ASN A 319 -4.14 0.85 -1.63
C ASN A 319 -4.80 1.34 -0.34
N PHE A 320 -4.26 0.99 0.83
CA PHE A 320 -4.81 1.39 2.13
C PHE A 320 -4.61 2.89 2.43
N LEU A 321 -3.40 3.40 2.21
CA LEU A 321 -3.06 4.80 2.49
C LEU A 321 -3.57 5.75 1.40
N GLY A 322 -3.71 5.25 0.17
CA GLY A 322 -3.91 6.06 -1.04
C GLY A 322 -2.57 6.47 -1.65
N GLU A 323 -2.51 6.60 -2.97
CA GLU A 323 -1.24 6.78 -3.70
C GLU A 323 -0.46 8.04 -3.29
N GLU A 324 -1.17 9.17 -3.14
CA GLU A 324 -0.58 10.45 -2.74
C GLU A 324 -0.04 10.40 -1.31
N ASN A 325 -0.84 9.85 -0.40
CA ASN A 325 -0.46 9.73 1.01
C ASN A 325 0.71 8.76 1.19
N PHE A 326 0.72 7.62 0.47
CA PHE A 326 1.78 6.64 0.56
C PHE A 326 3.16 7.26 0.32
N SER A 327 3.26 8.17 -0.65
CA SER A 327 4.52 8.89 -0.92
C SER A 327 4.98 9.73 0.28
N ASN A 328 4.05 10.43 0.94
CA ASN A 328 4.36 11.20 2.15
C ASN A 328 4.81 10.29 3.31
N TYR A 329 4.13 9.16 3.51
CA TYR A 329 4.54 8.17 4.50
C TYR A 329 5.90 7.56 4.20
N MET A 330 6.19 7.26 2.93
CA MET A 330 7.49 6.73 2.51
C MET A 330 8.64 7.70 2.80
N LEU A 331 8.40 9.01 2.70
CA LEU A 331 9.41 10.04 2.96
C LEU A 331 9.50 10.45 4.45
N GLY A 332 8.41 10.34 5.22
CA GLY A 332 8.36 10.85 6.59
C GLY A 332 8.27 9.80 7.71
N ASN A 333 7.87 8.56 7.41
CA ASN A 333 7.60 7.54 8.42
C ASN A 333 8.72 6.48 8.45
N LYS A 334 9.45 6.41 9.57
CA LYS A 334 10.56 5.47 9.77
C LYS A 334 10.14 4.00 9.67
N VAL A 335 8.94 3.64 10.13
CA VAL A 335 8.44 2.26 10.09
C VAL A 335 8.25 1.80 8.64
N ILE A 336 7.67 2.65 7.80
CA ILE A 336 7.47 2.34 6.37
C ILE A 336 8.81 2.36 5.62
N GLN A 337 9.72 3.27 5.97
CA GLN A 337 11.08 3.28 5.41
C GLN A 337 11.85 2.01 5.73
N GLN A 338 11.84 1.57 6.99
CA GLN A 338 12.47 0.32 7.43
C GLN A 338 11.87 -0.88 6.71
N LEU A 339 10.54 -0.93 6.56
CA LEU A 339 9.84 -2.03 5.86
C LEU A 339 10.35 -2.24 4.43
N PHE A 340 10.68 -1.16 3.73
CA PHE A 340 11.16 -1.21 2.35
C PHE A 340 12.68 -0.99 2.22
N THR A 341 13.41 -0.92 3.35
CA THR A 341 14.84 -0.56 3.39
C THR A 341 15.17 0.69 2.57
N PHE A 342 14.27 1.67 2.61
CA PHE A 342 14.36 2.90 1.83
C PHE A 342 14.89 4.05 2.70
N ILE A 343 15.86 4.79 2.18
CA ILE A 343 16.50 5.91 2.89
C ILE A 343 16.26 7.18 2.08
N PRO A 344 15.33 8.06 2.49
CA PRO A 344 15.08 9.31 1.78
C PRO A 344 16.31 10.22 1.80
N TYR A 345 16.46 11.05 0.77
CA TYR A 345 17.50 12.07 0.74
C TYR A 345 16.93 13.25 1.49
N HIS A 346 17.51 13.53 2.65
CA HIS A 346 17.35 14.84 3.24
C HIS A 346 18.47 15.68 2.64
N GLU A 347 18.12 16.72 1.88
CA GLU A 347 19.06 17.83 1.71
C GLU A 347 19.30 18.35 3.12
N GLU A 348 20.47 18.03 3.68
CA GLU A 348 20.91 18.66 4.92
C GLU A 348 20.84 20.17 4.64
N GLU A 349 19.96 20.89 5.34
CA GLU A 349 20.05 22.34 5.40
C GLU A 349 21.51 22.65 5.70
N ASP A 350 22.17 23.40 4.81
CA ASP A 350 23.60 23.73 4.88
C ASP A 350 23.98 24.10 6.31
N THR A 351 24.43 23.13 7.11
CA THR A 351 25.12 23.42 8.35
C THR A 351 26.31 24.27 7.94
N PRO A 352 26.47 25.51 8.44
CA PRO A 352 27.54 26.38 8.02
C PRO A 352 28.86 25.63 8.23
N CYS A 353 29.46 25.18 7.14
CA CYS A 353 30.73 24.47 7.17
C CYS A 353 31.75 25.45 7.76
N LEU A 354 32.14 25.26 9.02
CA LEU A 354 33.20 26.05 9.66
C LEU A 354 34.57 25.89 8.96
N TYR A 355 34.67 24.93 8.05
CA TYR A 355 35.82 24.69 7.22
C TYR A 355 35.38 24.38 5.79
N GLU A 356 35.56 25.34 4.90
CA GLU A 356 35.67 25.07 3.47
C GLU A 356 37.10 24.57 3.20
N PRO A 357 37.31 23.31 2.79
CA PRO A 357 38.61 22.89 2.30
C PRO A 357 38.99 23.78 1.12
N THR A 358 40.21 24.30 1.10
CA THR A 358 40.77 25.20 0.06
C THR A 358 40.91 24.53 -1.32
N LEU A 359 40.24 23.40 -1.52
CA LEU A 359 40.11 22.73 -2.80
C LEU A 359 39.05 23.48 -3.59
N GLU A 360 39.50 24.31 -4.53
CA GLU A 360 38.68 24.91 -5.59
C GLU A 360 37.63 23.88 -6.07
N LYS A 361 36.38 24.07 -5.64
CA LYS A 361 35.24 23.27 -6.08
C LYS A 361 35.11 23.58 -7.57
N VAL A 362 35.54 22.65 -8.43
CA VAL A 362 35.45 22.83 -9.90
C VAL A 362 33.99 22.69 -10.32
N GLU A 363 33.21 23.74 -10.03
CA GLU A 363 31.84 23.88 -10.49
C GLU A 363 31.86 24.53 -11.89
N ALA A 364 31.40 23.78 -12.89
CA ALA A 364 31.17 24.32 -14.22
C ALA A 364 29.72 24.80 -14.32
N ARG A 365 29.48 26.09 -14.09
CA ARG A 365 28.18 26.70 -14.37
C ARG A 365 28.03 26.89 -15.88
N VAL A 366 27.03 26.26 -16.47
CA VAL A 366 26.75 26.33 -17.91
C VAL A 366 25.60 27.30 -18.11
N TYR A 367 25.89 28.45 -18.71
CA TYR A 367 24.85 29.34 -19.18
C TYR A 367 24.20 28.73 -20.42
N ILE A 368 22.94 28.35 -20.30
CA ILE A 368 22.09 28.01 -21.44
C ILE A 368 21.43 29.32 -21.86
N PRO A 369 21.70 29.85 -23.07
CA PRO A 369 20.98 31.02 -23.56
C PRO A 369 19.49 30.69 -23.59
N GLY A 370 18.73 31.31 -22.70
CA GLY A 370 17.28 31.23 -22.73
C GLY A 370 16.78 31.89 -24.01
N THR A 371 15.99 31.17 -24.78
CA THR A 371 15.07 31.74 -25.77
C THR A 371 14.04 32.57 -25.01
N ARG A 372 14.42 33.79 -24.62
CA ARG A 372 13.47 34.79 -24.15
C ARG A 372 12.43 34.99 -25.26
N GLU A 373 11.16 34.77 -24.90
CA GLU A 373 9.95 35.23 -25.58
C GLU A 373 9.68 34.66 -26.98
N LYS A 374 9.53 33.34 -27.11
CA LYS A 374 8.73 32.79 -28.22
C LYS A 374 7.68 31.83 -27.67
N ASP A 375 6.42 32.14 -28.00
CA ASP A 375 5.26 31.35 -27.60
C ASP A 375 5.42 29.90 -28.09
N PRO A 376 5.28 28.88 -27.23
CA PRO A 376 5.45 27.47 -27.60
C PRO A 376 4.54 27.01 -28.74
N GLU A 377 3.42 27.72 -28.95
CA GLU A 377 2.42 27.45 -29.99
C GLU A 377 2.79 27.98 -31.39
N LEU A 378 3.84 28.82 -31.50
CA LEU A 378 4.26 29.43 -32.78
C LEU A 378 5.51 28.77 -33.40
N LEU A 379 6.09 27.74 -32.77
CA LEU A 379 7.32 27.09 -33.24
C LEU A 379 7.02 25.88 -34.13
N THR A 380 7.67 25.82 -35.29
CA THR A 380 7.59 24.64 -36.16
C THR A 380 8.38 23.46 -35.58
N LYS A 381 7.97 22.22 -35.88
CA LYS A 381 8.65 21.00 -35.41
C LYS A 381 10.15 20.96 -35.75
N SER A 382 10.56 21.59 -36.85
CA SER A 382 11.96 21.73 -37.26
C SER A 382 12.78 22.65 -36.36
N GLU A 383 12.17 23.73 -35.86
CA GLU A 383 12.83 24.71 -35.00
C GLU A 383 13.05 24.15 -33.60
N ILE A 384 12.04 23.45 -33.05
CA ILE A 384 12.13 22.73 -31.77
C ILE A 384 13.26 21.69 -31.81
N LYS A 385 13.38 20.96 -32.93
CA LYS A 385 14.45 19.96 -33.10
C LYS A 385 15.83 20.60 -33.10
N LYS A 386 15.99 21.72 -33.83
CA LYS A 386 17.25 22.47 -33.93
C LYS A 386 17.67 23.07 -32.58
N GLU A 387 16.71 23.57 -31.80
CA GLU A 387 16.96 24.13 -30.46
C GLU A 387 17.40 23.04 -29.47
N ARG A 388 16.75 21.86 -29.49
CA ARG A 388 17.17 20.70 -28.68
C ARG A 388 18.59 20.24 -29.02
N GLU A 389 18.94 20.21 -30.31
CA GLU A 389 20.29 19.85 -30.75
C GLU A 389 21.34 20.89 -30.30
N GLN A 390 21.00 22.17 -30.32
CA GLN A 390 21.87 23.24 -29.81
C GLN A 390 22.08 23.16 -28.31
N ILE A 391 21.00 22.96 -27.53
CA ILE A 391 21.09 22.80 -26.06
C ILE A 391 21.94 21.57 -25.72
N LYS A 392 21.70 20.45 -26.40
CA LYS A 392 22.48 19.21 -26.20
C LYS A 392 23.96 19.43 -26.50
N SER A 393 24.28 20.12 -27.60
CA SER A 393 25.67 20.46 -27.96
C SER A 393 26.37 21.33 -26.91
N ILE A 394 25.67 22.31 -26.33
CA ILE A 394 26.21 23.18 -25.26
C ILE A 394 26.50 22.36 -23.99
N ILE A 395 25.60 21.45 -23.62
CA ILE A 395 25.76 20.57 -22.45
C ILE A 395 26.94 19.61 -22.68
N ASP A 396 27.01 18.97 -23.83
CA ASP A 396 28.06 17.99 -24.16
C ASP A 396 29.45 18.66 -24.22
N ARG A 397 29.55 19.87 -24.80
CA ARG A 397 30.79 20.65 -24.80
C ARG A 397 31.23 21.02 -23.38
N SER A 398 30.29 21.35 -22.51
CA SER A 398 30.58 21.74 -21.12
C SER A 398 31.01 20.54 -20.27
N LYS A 399 30.34 19.39 -20.43
CA LYS A 399 30.78 18.12 -19.85
C LYS A 399 32.19 17.75 -20.29
N THR A 400 32.49 17.91 -21.58
CA THR A 400 33.82 17.60 -22.13
C THR A 400 34.91 18.49 -21.51
N LYS A 401 34.66 19.80 -21.37
CA LYS A 401 35.57 20.72 -20.67
C LYS A 401 35.79 20.34 -19.20
N LEU A 402 34.73 19.96 -18.49
CA LEU A 402 34.82 19.52 -17.09
C LEU A 402 35.64 18.22 -16.97
N MET A 403 35.39 17.23 -17.84
CA MET A 403 36.14 15.98 -17.86
C MET A 403 37.62 16.18 -18.19
N ASN A 404 37.94 17.06 -19.14
CA ASN A 404 39.32 17.41 -19.45
C ASN A 404 40.02 18.08 -18.25
N LYS A 405 39.35 19.00 -17.54
CA LYS A 405 39.90 19.58 -16.31
C LYS A 405 40.15 18.51 -15.25
N ARG A 406 39.19 17.60 -15.02
CA ARG A 406 39.36 16.49 -14.07
C ARG A 406 40.53 15.57 -14.45
N ARG A 407 40.73 15.32 -15.74
CA ARG A 407 41.84 14.52 -16.25
C ARG A 407 43.20 15.21 -16.02
N ILE A 408 43.30 16.51 -16.32
CA ILE A 408 44.51 17.30 -16.04
C ILE A 408 44.83 17.29 -14.54
N PHE A 409 43.84 17.53 -13.67
CA PHE A 409 44.05 17.44 -12.21
C PHE A 409 44.50 16.05 -11.76
N ALA A 410 44.00 14.97 -12.38
CA ALA A 410 44.43 13.62 -12.07
C ALA A 410 45.87 13.35 -12.54
N GLU A 411 46.27 13.89 -13.69
CA GLU A 411 47.65 13.80 -14.21
C GLU A 411 48.63 14.63 -13.36
N GLU A 412 48.26 15.84 -12.94
CA GLU A 412 49.05 16.67 -12.01
C GLU A 412 49.24 16.00 -10.64
N ARG A 413 48.22 15.28 -10.14
CA ARG A 413 48.34 14.48 -8.91
C ARG A 413 49.34 13.34 -9.06
N LYS A 414 49.35 12.65 -10.21
CA LYS A 414 50.35 11.61 -10.49
C LYS A 414 51.77 12.20 -10.56
N GLY A 415 51.93 13.40 -11.10
CA GLY A 415 53.21 14.12 -11.12
C GLY A 415 53.69 14.58 -9.74
N LYS A 416 52.79 15.10 -8.88
CA LYS A 416 53.14 15.51 -7.50
C LYS A 416 53.48 14.35 -6.57
N VAL A 417 52.84 13.18 -6.77
CA VAL A 417 53.21 11.95 -6.03
C VAL A 417 54.63 11.50 -6.39
N TYR A 418 55.03 11.61 -7.66
CA TYR A 418 56.39 11.31 -8.10
C TYR A 418 57.46 12.26 -7.51
N CYS A 419 57.16 13.56 -7.35
CA CYS A 419 58.10 14.49 -6.71
C CYS A 419 58.27 14.21 -5.21
N ASN A 420 57.19 13.84 -4.51
CA ASN A 420 57.25 13.50 -3.08
C ASN A 420 57.97 12.17 -2.82
N GLU A 421 57.89 11.19 -3.73
CA GLU A 421 58.61 9.91 -3.57
C GLU A 421 60.12 10.01 -3.81
N VAL A 422 60.58 11.00 -4.60
CA VAL A 422 62.03 11.22 -4.82
C VAL A 422 62.68 11.94 -3.63
N GLU A 423 61.96 12.82 -2.93
CA GLU A 423 62.48 13.50 -1.72
C GLU A 423 62.56 12.59 -0.49
N TYR A 424 61.77 11.51 -0.42
CA TYR A 424 61.86 10.54 0.68
C TYR A 424 62.99 9.50 0.51
N ASN A 425 63.51 9.31 -0.70
CA ASN A 425 64.53 8.30 -0.98
C ASN A 425 65.99 8.80 -0.95
N THR A 426 66.22 10.09 -0.67
CA THR A 426 67.57 10.68 -0.53
C THR A 426 68.02 10.92 0.91
N ASN A 427 67.21 10.54 1.91
CA ASN A 427 67.50 10.73 3.34
C ASN A 427 67.60 9.41 4.15
N ASN A 428 67.99 8.29 3.52
CA ASN A 428 68.36 7.07 4.24
C ASN A 428 69.83 6.70 4.00
#